data_AF-A0A1I4FUM0-F1
#
_entry.id   AF-A0A1I4FUM0-F1
#
_cell.length_a   1.000
_cell.length_b   1.000
_cell.length_c   1.000
_cell.angle_alpha   90.00
_cell.angle_beta   90.00
_cell.angle_gamma   90.00
#
_symmetry.space_group_name_H-M   'P 1'
#
loop_
_entity.id
_entity.type
_entity.pdbx_description
1 polymer ?
#
loop_
_entity_poly.entity_id
_entity_poly.type
_entity_poly.pdbx_seq_one_letter_code
_entity_poly.pdbx_strand_id
1 'polypeptide(L)'
;MALHFATPRTQFVGTAEQVADAFQRWLEERGSDGFVVNVSLPKELEVFVETVVPILQTRGIYRTEYEAETFRGNLGIPVPPNRHAVLGVAVAAE
;
A
#
# COMPACT_ATOMS: atom_id res chain seq x y z
N MET A 1 -33.98 1.63 4.17
CA MET A 1 -32.93 1.11 5.06
C MET A 1 -32.10 -0.03 4.42
N ALA A 2 -32.68 -0.91 3.59
CA ALA A 2 -31.96 -2.03 2.95
C ALA A 2 -30.86 -1.64 1.94
N LEU A 3 -31.06 -0.60 1.11
CA LEU A 3 -30.04 -0.18 0.13
C LEU A 3 -28.72 0.30 0.77
N HIS A 4 -28.77 0.87 1.97
CA HIS A 4 -27.58 1.38 2.66
C HIS A 4 -26.70 0.25 3.23
N PHE A 5 -27.31 -0.88 3.56
CA PHE A 5 -26.59 -2.09 3.97
C PHE A 5 -26.01 -2.86 2.78
N ALA A 6 -26.69 -2.82 1.63
CA ALA A 6 -26.22 -3.51 0.43
C ALA A 6 -24.98 -2.86 -0.19
N THR A 7 -24.79 -1.55 -0.02
CA THR A 7 -23.61 -0.80 -0.47
C THR A 7 -23.29 0.31 0.54
N PRO A 8 -22.55 0.01 1.62
CA PRO A 8 -22.18 1.02 2.61
C PRO A 8 -21.32 2.10 1.94
N ARG A 9 -21.67 3.36 2.17
CA ARG A 9 -20.92 4.50 1.67
C ARG A 9 -19.66 4.63 2.52
N THR A 10 -18.50 4.24 1.97
CA THR A 10 -17.22 4.33 2.67
C THR A 10 -16.65 5.75 2.56
N GLN A 11 -15.61 6.06 3.36
CA GLN A 11 -14.87 7.33 3.26
C GLN A 11 -14.07 7.46 1.95
N PHE A 12 -13.98 6.40 1.15
CA PHE A 12 -13.24 6.35 -0.11
C PHE A 12 -14.17 6.47 -1.34
N VAL A 13 -15.36 7.04 -1.17
CA VAL A 13 -16.32 7.29 -2.26
C VAL A 13 -16.42 8.80 -2.49
N GLY A 14 -16.00 9.27 -3.66
CA GLY A 14 -16.05 10.69 -4.01
C GLY A 14 -15.16 11.04 -5.19
N THR A 15 -14.76 12.31 -5.24
CA THR A 15 -13.73 12.83 -6.17
C THR A 15 -12.34 12.28 -5.83
N ALA A 16 -11.41 12.37 -6.79
CA ALA A 16 -10.04 11.93 -6.57
C ALA A 16 -9.36 12.67 -5.40
N GLU A 17 -9.65 13.97 -5.26
CA GLU A 17 -9.17 14.79 -4.14
C GLU A 17 -9.72 14.32 -2.80
N GLN A 18 -11.03 14.05 -2.70
CA GLN A 18 -11.66 13.56 -1.47
C GLN A 18 -11.09 12.21 -1.04
N VAL A 19 -10.84 11.32 -2.01
CA VAL A 19 -10.21 10.04 -1.75
C VAL A 19 -8.78 10.25 -1.26
N ALA A 20 -7.98 11.09 -1.93
CA ALA A 20 -6.61 11.41 -1.51
C ALA A 20 -6.55 12.04 -0.11
N ASP A 21 -7.51 12.92 0.23
CA ASP A 21 -7.64 13.52 1.57
C ASP A 21 -7.91 12.46 2.63
N ALA A 22 -8.75 11.46 2.33
CA ALA A 22 -8.99 10.34 3.22
C ALA A 22 -7.71 9.50 3.43
N PHE A 23 -6.97 9.18 2.37
CA PHE A 23 -5.69 8.47 2.49
C PHE A 23 -4.67 9.23 3.36
N GLN A 24 -4.52 10.53 3.12
CA GLN A 24 -3.62 11.39 3.88
C GLN A 24 -3.99 11.40 5.36
N ARG A 25 -5.27 11.61 5.67
CA ARG A 25 -5.77 11.64 7.04
C ARG A 25 -5.44 10.34 7.79
N TRP A 26 -5.72 9.19 7.17
CA TRP A 26 -5.45 7.90 7.81
C TRP A 26 -3.96 7.66 8.05
N LEU A 27 -3.08 8.16 7.19
CA LEU A 27 -1.64 8.08 7.42
C LEU A 27 -1.18 9.00 8.55
N GLU A 28 -1.63 10.27 8.54
CA GLU A 28 -1.26 11.28 9.55
C GLU A 28 -1.78 10.92 10.94
N GLU A 29 -3.00 10.37 11.02
CA GLU A 29 -3.61 9.89 12.27
C GLU A 29 -3.06 8.52 12.71
N ARG A 30 -2.09 7.94 11.98
CA ARG A 30 -1.52 6.60 12.21
C ARG A 30 -2.58 5.49 12.27
N GLY A 31 -3.64 5.65 11.48
CA GLY A 31 -4.68 4.64 11.29
C GLY A 31 -4.24 3.52 10.34
N SER A 32 -3.29 3.79 9.44
CA SER A 32 -2.70 2.76 8.57
C SER A 32 -1.33 3.16 7.99
N ASP A 33 -0.44 2.17 7.80
CA ASP A 33 0.83 2.33 7.08
C ASP A 33 0.68 2.13 5.56
N GLY A 34 -0.43 1.55 5.11
CA GLY A 34 -0.68 1.26 3.71
C GLY A 34 -2.07 0.66 3.49
N PHE A 35 -2.49 0.53 2.23
CA PHE A 35 -3.83 0.05 1.90
C PHE A 35 -3.78 -1.06 0.86
N VAL A 36 -4.66 -2.03 1.03
CA VAL A 36 -4.97 -3.03 0.01
C VAL A 36 -6.20 -2.53 -0.75
N VAL A 37 -6.02 -2.15 -2.00
CA VAL A 37 -7.11 -1.68 -2.85
C VAL A 37 -7.79 -2.89 -3.49
N ASN A 38 -9.07 -3.07 -3.19
CA ASN A 38 -9.92 -4.06 -3.86
C ASN A 38 -10.87 -3.31 -4.80
N VAL A 39 -10.90 -3.72 -6.06
CA VAL A 39 -11.78 -3.13 -7.08
C VAL A 39 -12.82 -4.16 -7.51
N SER A 40 -14.05 -3.71 -7.63
CA SER A 40 -15.20 -4.55 -7.99
C SER A 40 -15.62 -4.34 -9.45
N LEU A 41 -15.29 -3.19 -10.02
CA LEU A 41 -15.68 -2.83 -11.38
C LEU A 41 -14.49 -2.91 -12.35
N PRO A 42 -14.73 -3.31 -13.62
CA PRO A 42 -13.72 -3.16 -14.66
C PRO A 42 -13.28 -1.68 -14.75
N LYS A 43 -11.97 -1.45 -14.91
CA LYS A 43 -11.32 -0.12 -14.98
C LYS A 43 -11.28 0.72 -13.70
N GLU A 44 -11.89 0.29 -12.61
CA GLU A 44 -11.86 1.06 -11.36
C GLU A 44 -10.42 1.26 -10.84
N LEU A 45 -9.57 0.24 -11.00
CA LEU A 45 -8.15 0.35 -10.65
C LEU A 45 -7.41 1.33 -11.56
N GLU A 46 -7.71 1.32 -12.86
CA GLU A 46 -7.12 2.23 -13.85
C GLU A 46 -7.46 3.68 -13.50
N VAL A 47 -8.74 3.97 -13.26
CA VAL A 47 -9.21 5.30 -12.83
C VAL A 47 -8.53 5.72 -11.52
N PHE A 48 -8.39 4.83 -10.55
CA PHE A 48 -7.70 5.13 -9.30
C PHE A 48 -6.22 5.50 -9.53
N VAL A 49 -5.52 4.72 -10.34
CA VAL A 49 -4.10 4.94 -10.66
C VAL A 49 -3.91 6.24 -11.46
N GLU A 50 -4.81 6.57 -12.37
CA GLU A 50 -4.70 7.77 -13.20
C GLU A 50 -5.08 9.06 -12.46
N THR A 51 -5.99 8.98 -11.48
CA THR A 51 -6.55 10.18 -10.83
C THR A 51 -6.03 10.41 -9.41
N VAL A 52 -5.95 9.36 -8.58
CA VAL A 52 -5.63 9.50 -7.15
C VAL A 52 -4.12 9.42 -6.91
N VAL A 53 -3.43 8.48 -7.55
CA VAL A 53 -1.98 8.27 -7.33
C VAL A 53 -1.15 9.53 -7.61
N PRO A 54 -1.38 10.31 -8.69
CA PRO A 54 -0.62 11.54 -8.94
C PRO A 54 -0.80 12.60 -7.86
N ILE A 55 -1.98 12.66 -7.23
CA ILE A 55 -2.26 13.58 -6.11
C ILE A 55 -1.44 13.16 -4.90
N LEU A 56 -1.44 11.86 -4.57
CA LEU A 56 -0.66 11.33 -3.44
C LEU A 56 0.85 11.51 -3.64
N GLN A 57 1.34 11.37 -4.87
CA GLN A 57 2.74 11.64 -5.22
C GLN A 57 3.10 13.11 -5.10
N THR A 58 2.24 14.00 -5.60
CA THR A 58 2.44 15.46 -5.49
C THR A 58 2.50 15.93 -4.04
N ARG A 59 1.73 15.27 -3.16
CA ARG A 59 1.72 15.53 -1.71
C ARG A 59 2.91 14.89 -0.96
N GLY A 60 3.75 14.10 -1.64
CA GLY A 60 4.89 13.40 -1.03
C GLY A 60 4.50 12.23 -0.13
N ILE A 61 3.24 11.77 -0.22
CA ILE A 61 2.70 10.66 0.60
C ILE A 61 2.95 9.30 -0.06
N TYR A 62 3.04 9.29 -1.39
CA TYR A 62 3.29 8.09 -2.17
C TYR A 62 4.54 8.25 -3.04
N ARG A 63 5.29 7.17 -3.19
CA ARG A 63 6.53 7.15 -3.98
C ARG A 63 6.26 7.35 -5.47
N THR A 64 7.21 7.98 -6.16
CA THR A 64 7.18 8.22 -7.61
C THR A 64 7.79 7.07 -8.41
N GLU A 65 8.70 6.30 -7.81
CA GLU A 65 9.37 5.17 -8.45
C GLU A 65 9.57 3.98 -7.49
N TYR A 66 10.01 2.84 -8.04
CA TYR A 66 10.39 1.66 -7.28
C TYR A 66 11.87 1.73 -6.92
N GLU A 67 12.17 1.68 -5.63
CA GLU A 67 13.54 1.76 -5.11
C GLU A 67 14.22 0.38 -5.02
N ALA A 68 13.43 -0.70 -5.09
CA ALA A 68 13.95 -2.07 -4.99
C ALA A 68 13.26 -3.03 -5.96
N GLU A 69 13.98 -4.09 -6.32
CA GLU A 69 13.48 -5.16 -7.21
C GLU A 69 12.70 -6.25 -6.47
N THR A 70 12.76 -6.25 -5.13
CA THR A 70 12.11 -7.26 -4.30
C THR A 70 10.91 -6.68 -3.56
N PHE A 71 9.89 -7.51 -3.34
CA PHE A 71 8.72 -7.12 -2.53
C PHE A 71 9.13 -6.62 -1.14
N ARG A 72 10.06 -7.31 -0.49
CA ARG A 72 10.60 -6.90 0.82
C ARG A 72 11.30 -5.55 0.76
N GLY A 73 12.14 -5.32 -0.25
CA GLY A 73 12.82 -4.04 -0.44
C GLY A 73 11.84 -2.88 -0.61
N ASN A 74 10.78 -3.05 -1.40
CA ASN A 74 9.76 -2.01 -1.60
C ASN A 74 8.89 -1.74 -0.36
N LEU A 75 8.91 -2.63 0.63
CA LEU A 75 8.26 -2.44 1.93
C LEU A 75 9.24 -2.00 3.04
N GLY A 76 10.52 -1.84 2.74
CA GLY A 76 11.55 -1.55 3.75
C GLY A 76 11.81 -2.71 4.72
N ILE A 77 11.44 -3.94 4.37
CA ILE A 77 11.59 -5.12 5.24
C ILE A 77 12.94 -5.80 4.94
N PRO A 78 13.82 -6.00 5.94
CA PRO A 78 15.09 -6.67 5.73
C PRO A 78 14.90 -8.15 5.38
N VAL A 79 15.82 -8.71 4.59
CA VAL A 79 15.83 -10.15 4.30
C VAL A 79 16.38 -10.89 5.53
N PRO A 80 15.60 -11.77 6.16
CA PRO A 80 16.10 -12.52 7.31
C PRO A 80 17.16 -13.54 6.84
N PRO A 81 18.28 -13.69 7.58
CA PRO A 81 19.27 -14.70 7.25
C PRO A 81 18.67 -16.09 7.33
N ASN A 82 19.09 -16.98 6.43
CA ASN A 82 18.68 -18.38 6.48
C ASN A 82 19.23 -19.01 7.78
N ARG A 83 18.33 -19.53 8.63
CA ARG A 83 18.68 -20.16 9.91
C ARG A 83 19.69 -21.32 9.79
N HIS A 84 19.72 -22.00 8.65
CA HIS A 84 20.67 -23.09 8.37
C HIS A 84 21.98 -22.61 7.75
N ALA A 85 22.00 -21.44 7.10
CA ALA A 85 23.24 -20.87 6.57
C ALA A 85 24.20 -20.46 7.71
N VAL A 86 23.68 -20.08 8.87
CA VAL A 86 24.47 -19.74 10.07
C VAL A 86 25.15 -20.99 10.66
N LEU A 87 24.53 -22.17 10.54
CA LEU A 87 25.08 -23.44 11.03
C LEU A 87 26.20 -24.00 10.15
N GLY A 88 26.16 -23.76 8.83
CA GLY A 88 27.20 -24.23 7.90
C GLY A 88 28.56 -23.57 8.09
N VAL A 89 28.60 -22.33 8.58
CA VAL A 89 29.87 -21.62 8.89
C VAL A 89 30.54 -22.18 10.13
N ALA A 90 29.77 -22.64 11.13
CA ALA A 90 30.31 -23.25 12.34
C ALA A 90 30.84 -24.66 12.11
N VAL A 91 30.20 -25.44 11.23
CA VAL A 91 30.62 -26.84 10.92
C VAL A 91 31.79 -26.89 9.93
N ALA A 92 31.96 -25.89 9.06
CA ALA A 92 33.09 -25.83 8.12
C ALA A 92 34.39 -25.26 8.74
N ALA A 93 34.36 -24.88 10.02
CA ALA A 93 35.51 -24.38 10.78
C ALA A 93 36.12 -25.44 11.73
N GLU A 94 35.68 -26.70 11.64
CA GLU A 94 36.29 -27.88 12.29
C GLU A 94 37.03 -28.76 11.28
#